data_AF-A4URL7-F1
#
_entry.id   AF-A4URL7-F1
#
_cell.length_a   1.000
_cell.length_b   1.000
_cell.length_c   1.000
_cell.angle_alpha   90.00
_cell.angle_beta   90.00
_cell.angle_gamma   90.00
#
_symmetry.space_group_name_H-M   'P 1'
#
loop_
_entity.id
_entity.type
_entity.pdbx_description
1 polymer ?
#
loop_
_entity_poly.entity_id
_entity_poly.type
_entity_poly.pdbx_seq_one_letter_code
_entity_poly.pdbx_strand_id
1 'polypeptide(L)'
;VAGLGELNRMKNLFTPETGPILRVTIVFFTDLPLPVTNPIDAGMNRFCYDCKRCAETCPSGAIPFSREPSWEITSADATQGNPDNLKPHLFNNPGHKAWFLNHFACADYWAESASECSICTRTCVFSKLDYGSVHAMIKSVVGTTGIFNSTFTRIDEILGYG
;
A
#
# COMPACT_ATOMS: atom_id res chain seq x y z
N VAL A 1 6.11 6.48 -16.59
CA VAL A 1 5.74 5.30 -15.77
C VAL A 1 6.51 4.11 -16.31
N ALA A 2 7.10 3.26 -15.45
CA ALA A 2 8.04 2.20 -15.85
C ALA A 2 7.49 0.76 -15.73
N GLY A 3 6.20 0.59 -15.40
CA GLY A 3 5.58 -0.74 -15.36
C GLY A 3 6.08 -1.67 -14.26
N LEU A 4 6.76 -1.16 -13.24
CA LEU A 4 7.36 -2.00 -12.19
C LEU A 4 6.34 -2.58 -11.21
N GLY A 5 5.19 -1.93 -11.06
CA GLY A 5 4.27 -2.25 -9.97
C GLY A 5 2.99 -1.43 -10.03
N GLU A 6 2.16 -1.65 -9.03
CA GLU A 6 0.89 -0.95 -8.83
C GLU A 6 0.93 -0.08 -7.56
N LEU A 7 0.03 0.89 -7.47
CA LEU A 7 -0.25 1.60 -6.22
C LEU A 7 -1.09 0.71 -5.30
N ASN A 8 -0.92 0.86 -3.99
CA ASN A 8 -1.72 0.14 -3.01
C ASN A 8 -2.32 1.06 -1.94
N ARG A 9 -3.02 0.46 -0.97
CA ARG A 9 -3.68 1.19 0.14
C ARG A 9 -2.72 2.03 0.99
N MET A 10 -1.45 1.63 1.10
CA MET A 10 -0.40 2.35 1.81
C MET A 10 0.25 3.45 0.95
N LYS A 11 -0.31 3.74 -0.24
CA LYS A 11 0.18 4.76 -1.17
C LYS A 11 1.67 4.58 -1.56
N ASN A 12 2.18 3.36 -1.51
CA ASN A 12 3.50 3.00 -2.02
C ASN A 12 3.38 2.09 -3.25
N LEU A 13 4.49 1.97 -3.97
CA LEU A 13 4.64 1.01 -5.05
C LEU A 13 4.79 -0.38 -4.45
N PHE A 14 4.03 -1.35 -4.94
CA PHE A 14 4.36 -2.76 -4.73
C PHE A 14 4.54 -3.49 -6.05
N THR A 15 5.49 -4.42 -6.11
CA THR A 15 5.75 -5.23 -7.30
C THR A 15 5.24 -6.66 -7.10
N PRO A 16 4.91 -7.38 -8.17
CA PRO A 16 4.51 -8.80 -8.07
C PRO A 16 5.56 -9.68 -7.37
N GLU A 17 6.83 -9.34 -7.48
CA GLU A 17 7.96 -10.10 -6.94
C GLU A 17 8.05 -9.93 -5.42
N THR A 18 8.17 -8.70 -4.93
CA THR A 18 8.50 -8.41 -3.51
C THR A 18 7.39 -7.73 -2.73
N GLY A 19 6.22 -7.52 -3.33
CA GLY A 19 5.16 -6.73 -2.72
C GLY A 19 5.68 -5.32 -2.41
N PRO A 20 5.33 -4.72 -1.26
CA PRO A 20 5.81 -3.39 -0.87
C PRO A 20 7.21 -3.42 -0.24
N ILE A 21 7.90 -4.57 -0.18
CA ILE A 21 9.28 -4.66 0.30
C ILE A 21 10.25 -4.30 -0.83
N LEU A 22 10.20 -3.04 -1.26
CA LEU A 22 11.21 -2.45 -2.13
C LEU A 22 11.42 -0.97 -1.78
N ARG A 23 12.59 -0.46 -2.13
CA ARG A 23 12.88 0.97 -2.11
C ARG A 23 13.17 1.43 -3.53
N VAL A 24 12.44 2.43 -3.99
CA VAL A 24 12.74 3.12 -5.26
C VAL A 24 13.76 4.22 -4.95
N THR A 25 15.04 3.87 -5.01
CA THR A 25 16.10 4.73 -4.47
C THR A 25 16.74 5.63 -5.53
N ILE A 26 16.71 5.23 -6.80
CA ILE A 26 17.40 5.94 -7.87
C ILE A 26 16.53 5.98 -9.13
N VAL A 27 16.27 7.18 -9.64
CA VAL A 27 15.63 7.43 -10.92
C VAL A 27 16.58 8.29 -11.74
N PHE A 28 17.07 7.76 -12.86
CA PHE A 28 17.93 8.51 -13.78
C PHE A 28 17.09 9.10 -14.91
N PHE A 29 17.26 10.39 -15.13
CA PHE A 29 16.74 11.07 -16.32
C PHE A 29 17.86 11.07 -17.37
N THR A 30 17.53 10.65 -18.59
CA THR A 30 18.50 10.57 -19.68
C THR A 30 17.79 10.80 -21.01
N ASP A 31 18.50 11.40 -21.96
CA ASP A 31 18.06 11.53 -23.36
C ASP A 31 18.45 10.31 -24.21
N LEU A 32 19.08 9.29 -23.61
CA LEU A 32 19.38 8.03 -24.28
C LEU A 32 18.06 7.38 -24.75
N PRO A 33 17.90 7.01 -26.04
CA PRO A 33 16.69 6.36 -26.53
C PRO A 33 16.60 4.95 -25.97
N LEU A 34 15.79 4.78 -24.92
CA LEU A 34 15.50 3.49 -24.29
C LEU A 34 14.08 3.04 -24.63
N PRO A 35 13.84 1.73 -24.81
CA PRO A 35 12.49 1.22 -24.98
C PRO A 35 11.65 1.52 -23.72
N VAL A 36 10.45 2.04 -23.92
CA VAL A 36 9.50 2.27 -22.84
C VAL A 36 8.75 0.99 -22.49
N THR A 37 8.45 0.82 -21.22
CA THR A 37 7.62 -0.28 -20.71
C THR A 37 6.19 0.20 -20.46
N ASN A 38 5.23 -0.71 -20.58
CA ASN A 38 3.82 -0.43 -20.31
C ASN A 38 3.53 -0.53 -18.80
N PRO A 39 2.50 0.18 -18.30
CA PRO A 39 1.92 -0.10 -16.99
C PRO A 39 1.48 -1.56 -16.86
N ILE A 40 1.45 -2.08 -15.64
CA ILE A 40 0.98 -3.44 -15.34
C ILE A 40 -0.37 -3.44 -14.63
N ASP A 41 -1.08 -4.56 -14.74
CA ASP A 41 -2.24 -4.91 -13.93
C ASP A 41 -2.11 -6.39 -13.51
N ALA A 42 -1.63 -6.60 -12.29
CA ALA A 42 -1.52 -7.87 -11.59
C ALA A 42 -2.67 -8.06 -10.58
N GLY A 43 -3.69 -7.19 -10.58
CA GLY A 43 -4.83 -7.23 -9.65
C GLY A 43 -4.50 -6.92 -8.20
N MET A 44 -3.26 -6.53 -7.89
CA MET A 44 -2.81 -6.30 -6.52
C MET A 44 -3.50 -5.07 -5.92
N ASN A 45 -3.72 -4.01 -6.71
CA ASN A 45 -4.50 -2.85 -6.28
C ASN A 45 -5.95 -3.25 -5.93
N ARG A 46 -6.57 -4.12 -6.73
CA ARG A 46 -7.94 -4.62 -6.47
C ARG A 46 -8.01 -5.42 -5.16
N PHE A 47 -6.98 -6.20 -4.84
CA PHE A 47 -6.90 -6.90 -3.56
C PHE A 47 -7.00 -5.96 -2.35
N CYS A 48 -6.50 -4.73 -2.48
CA CYS A 48 -6.53 -3.75 -1.41
C CYS A 48 -7.95 -3.31 -1.03
N TYR A 49 -8.94 -3.51 -1.91
CA TYR A 49 -10.33 -3.06 -1.70
C TYR A 49 -10.93 -3.79 -0.51
N ASP A 50 -10.64 -5.09 -0.41
CA ASP A 50 -11.22 -5.98 0.59
C ASP A 50 -10.23 -6.30 1.72
N CYS A 51 -8.91 -6.31 1.46
CA CYS A 51 -7.90 -6.77 2.43
C CYS A 51 -7.75 -5.90 3.69
N LYS A 52 -7.52 -4.59 3.53
CA LYS A 52 -7.40 -3.59 4.62
C LYS A 52 -6.41 -3.88 5.76
N ARG A 53 -5.64 -4.97 5.72
CA ARG A 53 -4.71 -5.40 6.79
C ARG A 53 -3.76 -4.30 7.29
N CYS A 54 -3.17 -3.55 6.36
CA CYS A 54 -2.30 -2.44 6.70
C CYS A 54 -2.99 -1.31 7.50
N ALA A 55 -4.28 -1.08 7.29
CA ALA A 55 -5.07 -0.12 8.05
C ALA A 55 -5.37 -0.63 9.47
N GLU A 56 -5.68 -1.92 9.61
CA GLU A 56 -5.97 -2.57 10.90
C GLU A 56 -4.76 -2.58 11.84
N THR A 57 -3.56 -2.81 11.30
CA THR A 57 -2.32 -2.88 12.10
C THR A 57 -1.64 -1.52 12.26
N CYS A 58 -2.15 -0.45 11.65
CA CYS A 58 -1.51 0.86 11.71
C CYS A 58 -1.64 1.45 13.13
N PRO A 59 -0.53 1.60 13.89
CA PRO A 59 -0.61 2.05 15.28
C PRO A 59 -1.09 3.49 15.42
N SER A 60 -0.81 4.34 14.42
CA SER A 60 -1.28 5.73 14.37
C SER A 60 -2.64 5.90 13.71
N GLY A 61 -3.24 4.81 13.20
CA GLY A 61 -4.51 4.88 12.46
C GLY A 61 -4.44 5.72 11.16
N ALA A 62 -3.25 5.96 10.60
CA ALA A 62 -3.03 6.86 9.47
C ALA A 62 -3.60 6.40 8.11
N ILE A 63 -3.84 5.09 7.96
CA ILE A 63 -4.23 4.48 6.68
C ILE A 63 -5.76 4.35 6.61
N PRO A 64 -6.44 4.82 5.55
CA PRO A 64 -7.89 4.83 5.48
C PRO A 64 -8.50 3.42 5.34
N PHE A 65 -9.68 3.24 5.93
CA PHE A 65 -10.50 2.01 5.83
C PHE A 65 -11.46 2.00 4.65
N SER A 66 -11.52 3.08 3.86
CA SER A 66 -12.40 3.19 2.70
C SER A 66 -12.17 2.04 1.73
N ARG A 67 -13.25 1.40 1.27
CA ARG A 67 -13.12 0.29 0.31
C ARG A 67 -12.45 0.78 -0.97
N GLU A 68 -13.00 1.83 -1.56
CA GLU A 68 -12.54 2.44 -2.80
C GLU A 68 -11.48 3.52 -2.56
N PRO A 69 -10.52 3.69 -3.48
CA PRO A 69 -9.64 4.86 -3.49
C PRO A 69 -10.41 6.10 -3.97
N SER A 70 -9.94 7.28 -3.58
CA SER A 70 -10.56 8.58 -3.86
C SER A 70 -9.71 9.39 -4.85
N TRP A 71 -10.35 10.31 -5.57
CA TRP A 71 -9.66 11.37 -6.32
C TRP A 71 -9.31 12.56 -5.42
N GLU A 72 -10.11 12.76 -4.38
CA GLU A 72 -9.92 13.82 -3.39
C GLU A 72 -8.93 13.37 -2.32
N ILE A 73 -8.02 14.29 -1.98
CA ILE A 73 -7.10 14.12 -0.86
C ILE A 73 -7.88 14.01 0.45
N THR A 74 -7.25 13.44 1.49
CA THR A 74 -7.82 13.41 2.85
C THR A 74 -8.27 14.82 3.24
N SER A 75 -9.50 14.97 3.75
CA SER A 75 -9.97 16.27 4.25
C SER A 75 -9.11 16.75 5.42
N ALA A 76 -8.95 18.06 5.57
CA ALA A 76 -8.33 18.63 6.77
C ALA A 76 -9.14 18.32 8.03
N ASP A 77 -10.46 18.13 7.89
CA ASP A 77 -11.38 17.78 8.98
C ASP A 77 -11.46 16.27 9.25
N ALA A 78 -10.65 15.46 8.56
CA ALA A 78 -10.68 14.02 8.76
C ALA A 78 -10.27 13.67 10.19
N THR A 79 -11.11 12.93 10.91
CA THR A 79 -10.88 12.55 12.31
C THR A 79 -9.95 11.34 12.50
N GLN A 80 -9.54 10.72 11.39
CA GLN A 80 -8.75 9.51 11.40
C GLN A 80 -7.26 9.81 11.69
N GLY A 81 -6.73 9.18 12.75
CA GLY A 81 -5.32 9.26 13.12
C GLY A 81 -4.95 10.49 13.95
N ASN A 82 -5.81 10.91 14.89
CA ASN A 82 -5.58 12.04 15.81
C ASN A 82 -5.20 13.37 15.10
N PRO A 83 -6.19 14.13 14.59
CA PRO A 83 -5.99 15.11 13.53
C PRO A 83 -5.53 16.49 13.99
N ASP A 84 -5.01 16.66 15.21
CA ASP A 84 -4.75 17.97 15.84
C ASP A 84 -3.96 18.95 14.94
N ASN A 85 -3.22 18.45 13.94
CA ASN A 85 -2.49 19.27 12.97
C ASN A 85 -2.54 18.74 11.52
N LEU A 86 -3.64 18.11 11.09
CA LEU A 86 -3.72 17.54 9.75
C LEU A 86 -3.66 18.64 8.66
N LYS A 87 -2.58 18.65 7.86
CA LYS A 87 -2.41 19.52 6.68
C LYS A 87 -2.24 18.68 5.40
N PRO A 88 -3.33 18.10 4.88
CA PRO A 88 -3.26 17.09 3.81
C PRO A 88 -2.57 17.60 2.54
N HIS A 89 -2.77 18.86 2.20
CA HIS A 89 -2.22 19.52 1.01
C HIS A 89 -0.68 19.54 0.97
N LEU A 90 0.01 19.37 2.11
CA LEU A 90 1.47 19.32 2.15
C LEU A 90 2.06 17.96 1.78
N PHE A 91 1.29 16.87 1.96
CA PHE A 91 1.78 15.49 1.81
C PHE A 91 0.97 14.64 0.82
N ASN A 92 -0.18 15.13 0.38
CA ASN A 92 -1.01 14.49 -0.63
C ASN A 92 -1.07 15.35 -1.89
N ASN A 93 -0.44 14.85 -2.95
CA ASN A 93 -0.54 15.46 -4.28
C ASN A 93 -1.88 15.05 -4.92
N PRO A 94 -2.79 15.98 -5.27
CA PRO A 94 -4.06 15.63 -5.92
C PRO A 94 -3.87 15.15 -7.38
N GLY A 95 -4.97 14.82 -8.05
CA GLY A 95 -4.97 14.51 -9.50
C GLY A 95 -4.74 13.04 -9.84
N HIS A 96 -4.75 12.14 -8.86
CA HIS A 96 -4.70 10.70 -9.08
C HIS A 96 -5.57 9.95 -8.07
N LYS A 97 -6.12 8.80 -8.49
CA LYS A 97 -6.96 7.98 -7.63
C LYS A 97 -6.09 7.18 -6.65
N ALA A 98 -6.22 7.43 -5.36
CA ALA A 98 -5.43 6.77 -4.32
C ALA A 98 -6.17 6.68 -2.97
N TRP A 99 -5.65 5.84 -2.08
CA TRP A 99 -5.96 5.91 -0.65
C TRP A 99 -5.04 6.95 -0.01
N PHE A 100 -5.51 8.20 0.07
CA PHE A 100 -4.74 9.26 0.68
C PHE A 100 -4.64 9.06 2.20
N LEU A 101 -3.41 9.12 2.71
CA LEU A 101 -3.06 8.81 4.09
C LEU A 101 -2.99 10.09 4.92
N ASN A 102 -3.23 9.95 6.22
CA ASN A 102 -2.83 10.95 7.21
C ASN A 102 -1.32 10.82 7.47
N HIS A 103 -0.50 11.56 6.72
CA HIS A 103 0.95 11.49 6.84
C HIS A 103 1.48 12.10 8.15
N PHE A 104 0.74 13.04 8.76
CA PHE A 104 1.11 13.61 10.06
C PHE A 104 1.03 12.56 11.15
N ALA A 105 -0.09 11.86 11.26
CA ALA A 105 -0.25 10.75 12.20
C ALA A 105 0.83 9.67 12.04
N CYS A 106 1.19 9.36 10.78
CA CYS A 106 2.28 8.45 10.49
C CYS A 106 3.62 8.97 11.02
N ALA A 107 3.95 10.23 10.73
CA ALA A 107 5.20 10.86 11.14
C ALA A 107 5.29 11.09 12.66
N ASP A 108 4.20 11.47 13.32
CA ASP A 108 4.13 11.67 14.77
C ASP A 108 4.45 10.36 15.48
N TYR A 109 3.91 9.24 15.01
CA TYR A 109 4.26 7.92 15.55
C TYR A 109 5.73 7.55 15.35
N TRP A 110 6.39 8.01 14.28
CA TRP A 110 7.83 7.79 14.13
C TRP A 110 8.62 8.51 15.22
N ALA A 111 8.21 9.74 15.54
CA ALA A 111 8.81 10.52 16.64
C ALA A 111 8.53 9.87 18.00
N GLU A 112 7.32 9.38 18.25
CA GLU A 112 6.94 8.74 19.50
C GLU A 112 7.62 7.37 19.71
N SER A 113 7.72 6.57 18.65
CA SER A 113 8.29 5.22 18.70
C SER A 113 9.81 5.17 18.49
N ALA A 114 10.45 6.30 18.21
CA ALA A 114 11.87 6.41 17.86
C ALA A 114 12.29 5.39 16.77
N SER A 115 11.44 5.20 15.75
CA SER A 115 11.57 4.15 14.74
C SER A 115 10.96 4.58 13.41
N GLU A 116 11.37 3.97 12.30
CA GLU A 116 10.78 4.15 10.95
C GLU A 116 9.44 3.40 10.76
N CYS A 117 8.86 2.85 11.85
CA CYS A 117 7.61 2.08 11.94
C CYS A 117 7.52 0.91 10.95
N SER A 118 7.17 1.17 9.68
CA SER A 118 7.10 0.20 8.58
C SER A 118 6.24 -1.06 8.87
N ILE A 119 5.34 -0.99 9.85
CA ILE A 119 4.46 -2.11 10.22
C ILE A 119 3.50 -2.43 9.07
N CYS A 120 3.00 -1.41 8.37
CA CYS A 120 2.10 -1.56 7.24
C CYS A 120 2.74 -2.36 6.09
N THR A 121 4.02 -2.13 5.78
CA THR A 121 4.73 -2.90 4.75
C THR A 121 4.99 -4.31 5.25
N ARG A 122 5.42 -4.52 6.49
CA ARG A 122 5.65 -5.85 7.07
C ARG A 122 4.40 -6.74 7.09
N THR A 123 3.25 -6.18 7.47
CA THR A 123 1.99 -6.94 7.59
C THR A 123 1.28 -7.17 6.26
N CYS A 124 1.73 -6.55 5.17
CA CYS A 124 1.06 -6.70 3.88
C CYS A 124 1.09 -8.16 3.42
N VAL A 125 -0.04 -8.66 2.93
CA VAL A 125 -0.17 -10.00 2.35
C VAL A 125 0.79 -10.19 1.17
N PHE A 126 1.28 -9.15 0.50
CA PHE A 126 2.25 -9.31 -0.59
C PHE A 126 3.71 -9.29 -0.13
N SER A 127 3.98 -9.04 1.15
CA SER A 127 5.34 -8.90 1.69
C SER A 127 6.00 -10.23 2.04
N LYS A 128 5.26 -11.34 2.06
CA LYS A 128 5.88 -12.63 2.36
C LYS A 128 6.57 -13.13 1.10
N LEU A 129 7.88 -13.33 1.21
CA LEU A 129 8.71 -13.94 0.17
C LEU A 129 8.29 -15.41 -0.03
N ASP A 130 8.72 -16.02 -1.13
CA ASP A 130 8.21 -17.30 -1.67
C ASP A 130 8.34 -18.56 -0.77
N TYR A 131 8.68 -18.42 0.51
CA TYR A 131 8.81 -19.51 1.48
C TYR A 131 7.46 -20.12 1.94
N GLY A 132 6.31 -19.50 1.61
CA GLY A 132 4.98 -20.05 1.87
C GLY A 132 4.24 -20.42 0.58
N SER A 133 3.89 -21.69 0.39
CA SER A 133 3.20 -22.21 -0.82
C SER A 133 1.86 -21.52 -1.15
N VAL A 134 1.23 -20.86 -0.17
CA VAL A 134 -0.02 -20.11 -0.32
C VAL A 134 0.18 -18.82 -1.15
N HIS A 135 1.40 -18.26 -1.21
CA HIS A 135 1.68 -16.99 -1.89
C HIS A 135 1.69 -17.06 -3.41
N ALA A 136 2.24 -18.13 -3.99
CA ALA A 136 2.21 -18.34 -5.44
C ALA A 136 0.76 -18.48 -5.95
N MET A 137 -0.11 -19.10 -5.14
CA MET A 137 -1.53 -19.19 -5.42
C MET A 137 -2.24 -17.84 -5.27
N ILE A 138 -2.00 -17.09 -4.20
CA ILE A 138 -2.61 -15.75 -4.03
C ILE A 138 -2.19 -14.82 -5.18
N LYS A 139 -0.90 -14.75 -5.51
CA LYS A 139 -0.39 -13.89 -6.59
C LYS A 139 -1.01 -14.23 -7.96
N SER A 140 -1.22 -15.52 -8.26
CA SER A 140 -1.84 -15.95 -9.52
C SER A 140 -3.36 -15.80 -9.55
N VAL A 141 -4.04 -16.01 -8.42
CA VAL A 141 -5.51 -15.90 -8.33
C VAL A 141 -5.96 -14.43 -8.28
N VAL A 142 -5.26 -13.57 -7.54
CA VAL A 142 -5.63 -12.14 -7.41
C VAL A 142 -5.58 -11.41 -8.74
N GLY A 143 -4.67 -11.78 -9.64
CA GLY A 143 -4.60 -11.25 -10.99
C GLY A 143 -5.80 -11.65 -11.86
N THR A 144 -6.49 -12.75 -11.53
CA THR A 144 -7.58 -13.31 -12.35
C THR A 144 -8.97 -13.08 -11.77
N THR A 145 -9.14 -13.12 -10.45
CA THR A 145 -10.43 -12.94 -9.78
C THR A 145 -10.30 -12.36 -8.37
N GLY A 146 -11.20 -11.44 -8.03
CA GLY A 146 -11.30 -10.85 -6.69
C GLY A 146 -12.18 -11.63 -5.70
N ILE A 147 -12.83 -12.71 -6.13
CA ILE A 147 -13.84 -13.44 -5.31
C ILE A 147 -13.25 -13.97 -4.00
N PHE A 148 -11.96 -14.33 -3.99
CA PHE A 148 -11.30 -14.94 -2.84
C PHE A 148 -10.48 -13.95 -2.01
N ASN A 149 -10.52 -12.64 -2.31
CA ASN A 149 -9.68 -11.64 -1.64
C ASN A 149 -9.81 -11.71 -0.11
N SER A 150 -11.04 -11.63 0.40
CA SER A 150 -11.29 -11.68 1.85
C SER A 150 -10.88 -13.01 2.48
N THR A 151 -11.02 -14.12 1.75
CA THR A 151 -10.58 -15.45 2.22
C THR A 151 -9.07 -15.49 2.34
N PHE A 152 -8.34 -14.98 1.34
CA PHE A 152 -6.88 -14.92 1.38
C PHE A 152 -6.36 -14.02 2.48
N THR A 153 -7.00 -12.88 2.73
CA THR A 153 -6.69 -12.03 3.89
C THR A 153 -6.83 -12.82 5.20
N ARG A 154 -7.94 -13.53 5.39
CA ARG A 154 -8.15 -14.32 6.62
C ARG A 154 -7.16 -15.47 6.78
N ILE A 155 -6.74 -16.10 5.69
CA ILE A 155 -5.70 -17.14 5.73
C ILE A 155 -4.36 -16.54 6.19
N ASP A 156 -3.97 -15.37 5.67
CA ASP A 156 -2.77 -14.65 6.12
C ASP A 156 -2.80 -14.34 7.63
N GLU A 157 -3.96 -13.92 8.14
CA GLU A 157 -4.15 -13.70 9.58
C GLU A 157 -3.96 -14.96 10.42
N ILE A 158 -4.59 -16.07 10.02
CA ILE A 158 -4.53 -17.36 10.74
C ILE A 158 -3.11 -17.91 10.76
N LEU A 159 -2.40 -17.80 9.65
CA LEU A 159 -1.02 -18.27 9.54
C LEU A 159 -0.04 -17.40 10.35
N GLY A 160 -0.52 -16.30 10.94
CA GLY A 160 0.25 -15.48 11.87
C GLY A 160 1.44 -14.83 11.19
N TYR A 161 1.37 -14.59 9.87
CA TYR A 161 2.41 -13.86 9.17
C TYR A 161 2.28 -12.37 9.52
N GLY A 162 2.76 -11.98 10.71
CA GLY A 162 2.76 -10.61 11.25
C GLY A 162 3.93 -10.40 12.18
#